data_AF-A0A952JDR0-F1
#
_entry.id   AF-A0A952JDR0-F1
#
_cell.length_a   1.000
_cell.length_b   1.000
_cell.length_c   1.000
_cell.angle_alpha   90.00
_cell.angle_beta   90.00
_cell.angle_gamma   90.00
#
_symmetry.space_group_name_H-M   'P 1'
#
loop_
_entity.id
_entity.type
_entity.pdbx_description
1 polymer ?
#
loop_
_entity_poly.entity_id
_entity_poly.type
_entity_poly.pdbx_seq_one_letter_code
_entity_poly.pdbx_strand_id
1 'polypeptide(L)'
;MKVRKIMSVGYLILILTVACGSDDDTFRYDVDSLGGVWMSFKAGSGFDNVKWIVFDGEGYIIDDLPRMGLYEITEADLSNYTLGTYAVNGRNVQASTAYNSYTFNWADMNTLTREGHTYKFYRCTVKDNMRLNGSWTTYSNTSDPYLDQDGARPVLTLGSDGTFIDRGLWVTNFTDPYANAEAVPGNGTYKILNYTLLLTYSDGRVRKRSFTGTVNQDPSNNADLLYIGNNPVHKR
;
A
#
# COMPACT_ATOMS: atom_id res chain seq x y z
N MET A 1 -22.57 13.37 -0.41
CA MET A 1 -21.73 12.18 -0.17
C MET A 1 -20.56 12.66 0.67
N LYS A 2 -20.44 12.24 1.95
CA LYS A 2 -19.43 12.81 2.86
C LYS A 2 -18.18 11.92 2.86
N VAL A 3 -17.29 12.09 1.88
CA VAL A 3 -15.93 11.52 1.89
C VAL A 3 -14.99 12.40 2.75
N ARG A 4 -15.56 13.15 3.72
CA ARG A 4 -14.85 14.16 4.52
C ARG A 4 -13.87 13.57 5.54
N LYS A 5 -13.81 12.24 5.71
CA LYS A 5 -13.00 11.61 6.78
C LYS A 5 -11.89 10.67 6.32
N ILE A 6 -11.78 10.39 5.03
CA ILE A 6 -10.51 9.87 4.46
C ILE A 6 -9.36 10.90 4.66
N MET A 7 -9.70 12.16 4.95
CA MET A 7 -8.78 13.30 5.00
C MET A 7 -8.32 13.74 6.40
N SER A 8 -8.57 13.00 7.48
CA SER A 8 -8.20 13.48 8.82
C SER A 8 -7.79 12.37 9.79
N VAL A 9 -6.60 11.81 9.60
CA VAL A 9 -5.84 11.24 10.72
C VAL A 9 -4.79 12.26 11.13
N GLY A 10 -5.24 13.21 11.96
CA GLY A 10 -4.41 14.25 12.56
C GLY A 10 -4.95 14.56 13.95
N TYR A 11 -4.29 13.99 14.97
CA TYR A 11 -4.49 14.22 16.41
C TYR A 11 -5.87 13.85 17.00
N LEU A 12 -5.94 12.66 17.61
CA LEU A 12 -6.91 12.37 18.66
C LEU A 12 -6.28 12.73 20.01
N ILE A 13 -6.79 13.79 20.66
CA ILE A 13 -6.49 14.09 22.07
C ILE A 13 -7.27 13.08 22.92
N LEU A 14 -6.53 12.24 23.66
CA LEU A 14 -7.06 11.26 24.58
C LEU A 14 -7.59 11.96 25.84
N ILE A 15 -8.91 11.94 26.06
CA ILE A 15 -9.50 12.24 27.37
C ILE A 15 -9.64 10.91 28.11
N LEU A 16 -8.84 10.73 29.16
CA LEU A 16 -8.90 9.59 30.08
C LEU A 16 -10.17 9.67 30.92
N THR A 17 -11.14 8.80 30.64
CA THR A 17 -12.12 8.35 31.64
C THR A 17 -11.75 6.93 32.05
N VAL A 18 -11.33 6.78 33.31
CA VAL A 18 -11.04 5.49 33.92
C VAL A 18 -12.36 4.75 34.14
N ALA A 19 -12.61 3.71 33.33
CA ALA A 19 -13.62 2.71 33.61
C ALA A 19 -12.91 1.38 33.82
N CYS A 20 -12.96 0.87 35.04
CA CYS A 20 -12.46 -0.44 35.42
C CYS A 20 -13.36 -1.51 34.78
N GLY A 21 -12.86 -2.18 33.75
CA GLY A 21 -13.50 -3.32 33.10
C GLY A 21 -12.41 -4.32 32.78
N SER A 22 -12.64 -5.59 33.10
CA SER A 22 -11.74 -6.70 32.80
C SER A 22 -11.48 -6.77 31.30
N ASP A 23 -10.23 -6.54 30.88
CA ASP A 23 -9.74 -6.68 29.51
C ASP A 23 -9.74 -8.16 29.10
N ASP A 24 -10.92 -8.69 28.79
CA ASP A 24 -11.03 -9.78 27.82
C ASP A 24 -10.86 -9.14 26.44
N ASP A 25 -9.62 -9.14 25.95
CA ASP A 25 -9.22 -8.79 24.57
C ASP A 25 -9.82 -9.82 23.57
N THR A 26 -11.14 -9.93 23.57
CA THR A 26 -11.90 -10.66 22.58
C THR A 26 -11.91 -9.81 21.32
N PHE A 27 -11.19 -10.27 20.29
CA PHE A 27 -11.20 -9.63 18.98
C PHE A 27 -12.64 -9.38 18.52
N ARG A 28 -12.99 -8.10 18.38
CA ARG A 28 -14.27 -7.69 17.80
C ARG A 28 -14.13 -7.70 16.29
N TYR A 29 -15.12 -8.29 15.64
CA TYR A 29 -15.25 -8.30 14.18
C TYR A 29 -16.28 -7.22 13.82
N ASP A 30 -15.79 -6.02 13.54
CA ASP A 30 -16.59 -4.84 13.21
C ASP A 30 -15.94 -4.02 12.07
N VAL A 31 -16.57 -2.90 11.71
CA VAL A 31 -16.15 -2.04 10.60
C VAL A 31 -14.75 -1.47 10.85
N ASP A 32 -14.53 -0.86 12.02
CA ASP A 32 -13.27 -0.23 12.41
C ASP A 32 -12.11 -1.23 12.37
N SER A 33 -12.31 -2.42 12.94
CA SER A 33 -11.31 -3.47 13.01
C SER A 33 -11.01 -4.15 11.67
N LEU A 34 -11.86 -3.99 10.64
CA LEU A 34 -11.64 -4.47 9.26
C LEU A 34 -10.81 -3.49 8.41
N GLY A 35 -10.70 -2.22 8.83
CA GLY A 35 -9.95 -1.18 8.14
C GLY A 35 -8.53 -1.61 7.74
N GLY A 36 -8.08 -1.15 6.57
CA GLY A 36 -6.75 -1.42 6.02
C GLY A 36 -6.76 -1.83 4.55
N VAL A 37 -5.56 -2.12 4.05
CA VAL A 37 -5.35 -2.60 2.69
C VAL A 37 -5.27 -4.12 2.70
N TRP A 38 -6.03 -4.76 1.83
CA TRP A 38 -6.10 -6.21 1.71
C TRP A 38 -5.67 -6.63 0.31
N MET A 39 -4.72 -7.55 0.23
CA MET A 39 -4.16 -8.05 -1.02
C MET A 39 -4.54 -9.51 -1.24
N SER A 40 -5.08 -9.81 -2.41
CA SER A 40 -5.19 -11.16 -2.92
C SER A 40 -4.12 -11.43 -3.96
N PHE A 41 -3.57 -12.64 -3.92
CA PHE A 41 -2.58 -13.11 -4.88
C PHE A 41 -3.08 -14.40 -5.56
N LYS A 42 -3.17 -14.38 -6.88
CA LYS A 42 -3.42 -15.52 -7.75
C LYS A 42 -2.10 -16.02 -8.33
N ALA A 43 -1.77 -17.29 -8.07
CA ALA A 43 -0.62 -17.93 -8.70
C ALA A 43 -0.85 -18.07 -10.21
N GLY A 44 0.13 -17.67 -11.03
CA GLY A 44 0.07 -17.71 -12.48
C GLY A 44 1.06 -16.73 -13.14
N SER A 45 1.02 -16.60 -14.46
CA SER A 45 1.76 -15.58 -15.22
C SER A 45 0.83 -14.46 -15.69
N GLY A 46 1.15 -13.19 -15.42
CA GLY A 46 0.40 -12.02 -15.91
C GLY A 46 0.28 -10.89 -14.89
N PHE A 47 -0.12 -9.70 -15.36
CA PHE A 47 -0.30 -8.50 -14.54
C PHE A 47 -1.55 -8.55 -13.63
N ASP A 48 -2.47 -9.49 -13.86
CA ASP A 48 -3.74 -9.64 -13.12
C ASP A 48 -3.66 -10.51 -11.86
N ASN A 49 -2.45 -10.93 -11.49
CA ASN A 49 -2.24 -11.86 -10.38
C ASN A 49 -2.39 -11.23 -9.00
N VAL A 50 -2.45 -9.90 -8.92
CA VAL A 50 -2.61 -9.18 -7.64
C VAL A 50 -3.85 -8.32 -7.71
N LYS A 51 -4.67 -8.40 -6.67
CA LYS A 51 -5.84 -7.54 -6.50
C LYS A 51 -5.80 -6.95 -5.11
N TRP A 52 -6.17 -5.69 -5.01
CA TRP A 52 -6.31 -5.00 -3.74
C TRP A 52 -7.77 -4.64 -3.50
N ILE A 53 -8.14 -4.59 -2.23
CA ILE A 53 -9.33 -3.90 -1.77
C ILE A 53 -8.95 -3.12 -0.51
N VAL A 54 -9.41 -1.88 -0.41
CA VAL A 54 -9.19 -1.03 0.76
C VAL A 54 -10.51 -0.92 1.49
N PHE A 55 -10.52 -1.31 2.76
CA PHE A 55 -11.59 -0.99 3.69
C PHE A 55 -11.13 0.20 4.52
N ASP A 56 -11.92 1.25 4.61
CA ASP A 56 -11.52 2.50 5.28
C ASP A 56 -11.64 2.45 6.81
N GLY A 57 -12.27 1.42 7.37
CA GLY A 57 -12.63 1.35 8.79
C GLY A 57 -13.87 2.18 9.17
N GLU A 58 -14.61 2.75 8.22
CA GLU A 58 -15.83 3.54 8.48
C GLU A 58 -17.04 3.10 7.63
N GLY A 59 -16.89 2.09 6.77
CA GLY A 59 -17.98 1.50 5.97
C GLY A 59 -17.88 1.80 4.49
N TYR A 60 -16.78 2.38 4.00
CA TYR A 60 -16.50 2.57 2.58
C TYR A 60 -15.36 1.68 2.06
N ILE A 61 -15.47 1.31 0.79
CA ILE A 61 -14.42 0.58 0.09
C ILE A 61 -13.87 1.34 -1.11
N ILE A 62 -12.60 1.08 -1.39
CA ILE A 62 -11.97 1.33 -2.69
C ILE A 62 -11.62 -0.04 -3.27
N ASP A 63 -12.15 -0.36 -4.45
CA ASP A 63 -11.97 -1.64 -5.15
C ASP A 63 -10.65 -1.68 -5.97
N ASP A 64 -9.60 -1.09 -5.39
CA ASP A 64 -8.19 -1.17 -5.74
C ASP A 64 -7.40 -0.37 -4.70
N LEU A 65 -6.07 -0.50 -4.68
CA LEU A 65 -5.19 0.40 -3.94
C LEU A 65 -4.83 1.60 -4.84
N PRO A 66 -5.14 2.85 -4.46
CA PRO A 66 -4.74 3.99 -5.26
C PRO A 66 -3.23 4.05 -5.51
N ARG A 67 -2.80 4.23 -6.77
CA ARG A 67 -1.37 4.18 -7.16
C ARG A 67 -0.48 5.20 -6.43
N MET A 68 -1.07 6.27 -5.92
CA MET A 68 -0.40 7.29 -5.09
C MET A 68 -0.39 6.96 -3.58
N GLY A 69 -1.04 5.87 -3.18
CA GLY A 69 -1.28 5.47 -1.80
C GLY A 69 -2.45 6.25 -1.16
N LEU A 70 -2.60 6.15 0.16
CA LEU A 70 -3.75 6.69 0.90
C LEU A 70 -3.43 7.93 1.75
N TYR A 71 -2.16 8.32 1.87
CA TYR A 71 -1.77 9.51 2.63
C TYR A 71 -2.19 10.82 1.96
N GLU A 72 -3.11 11.54 2.63
CA GLU A 72 -3.73 12.79 2.15
C GLU A 72 -4.40 12.65 0.78
N ILE A 73 -4.97 11.48 0.49
CA ILE A 73 -5.74 11.29 -0.73
C ILE A 73 -7.07 12.06 -0.66
N THR A 74 -7.45 12.70 -1.76
CA THR A 74 -8.67 13.50 -1.86
C THR A 74 -9.73 12.80 -2.70
N GLU A 75 -10.97 13.30 -2.67
CA GLU A 75 -12.04 12.82 -3.57
C GLU A 75 -11.66 12.93 -5.06
N ALA A 76 -10.93 13.98 -5.44
CA ALA A 76 -10.51 14.19 -6.83
C ALA A 76 -9.52 13.11 -7.29
N ASP A 77 -8.62 12.70 -6.40
CA ASP A 77 -7.65 11.63 -6.65
C ASP A 77 -8.32 10.26 -6.84
N LEU A 78 -9.51 10.09 -6.24
CA LEU A 78 -10.31 8.87 -6.31
C LEU A 78 -11.24 8.82 -7.53
N SER A 79 -11.28 9.85 -8.38
CA SER A 79 -12.20 9.94 -9.53
C SER A 79 -12.11 8.77 -10.52
N ASN A 80 -10.96 8.12 -10.61
CA ASN A 80 -10.73 6.97 -11.50
C ASN A 80 -10.83 5.60 -10.78
N TYR A 81 -11.24 5.59 -9.52
CA TYR A 81 -11.36 4.36 -8.72
C TYR A 81 -12.83 3.97 -8.53
N THR A 82 -13.06 2.66 -8.42
CA THR A 82 -14.38 2.15 -8.10
C THR A 82 -14.59 2.20 -6.59
N LEU A 83 -15.56 3.01 -6.17
CA LEU A 83 -15.91 3.21 -4.77
C LEU A 83 -17.18 2.44 -4.41
N GLY A 84 -17.34 2.16 -3.12
CA GLY A 84 -18.46 1.39 -2.62
C GLY A 84 -18.64 1.51 -1.12
N THR A 85 -19.52 0.69 -0.57
CA THR A 85 -19.76 0.58 0.87
C THR A 85 -19.65 -0.87 1.34
N TYR A 86 -19.47 -1.05 2.64
CA TYR A 86 -19.51 -2.37 3.26
C TYR A 86 -20.17 -2.31 4.64
N ALA A 87 -20.65 -3.48 5.06
CA ALA A 87 -21.16 -3.72 6.40
C ALA A 87 -20.55 -5.01 6.94
N VAL A 88 -20.32 -5.04 8.25
CA VAL A 88 -19.79 -6.19 8.98
C VAL A 88 -20.87 -6.71 9.92
N ASN A 89 -21.16 -8.01 9.85
CA ASN A 89 -22.04 -8.71 10.77
C ASN A 89 -21.31 -9.96 11.29
N GLY A 90 -20.64 -9.79 12.43
CA GLY A 90 -19.68 -10.77 12.93
C GLY A 90 -18.60 -11.03 11.88
N ARG A 91 -18.42 -12.29 11.47
CA ARG A 91 -17.42 -12.66 10.46
C ARG A 91 -17.88 -12.49 9.02
N ASN A 92 -19.13 -12.10 8.77
CA ASN A 92 -19.60 -11.85 7.41
C ASN A 92 -19.41 -10.37 7.06
N VAL A 93 -18.77 -10.11 5.93
CA VAL A 93 -18.62 -8.78 5.35
C VAL A 93 -19.36 -8.75 4.03
N GLN A 94 -20.36 -7.87 3.93
CA GLN A 94 -21.05 -7.59 2.68
C GLN A 94 -20.53 -6.26 2.16
N ALA A 95 -19.99 -6.25 0.95
CA ALA A 95 -19.54 -5.03 0.31
C ALA A 95 -20.12 -4.90 -1.10
N SER A 96 -20.32 -3.68 -1.57
CA SER A 96 -20.86 -3.42 -2.90
C SER A 96 -20.30 -2.13 -3.48
N THR A 97 -20.12 -2.15 -4.79
CA THR A 97 -19.79 -0.98 -5.62
C THR A 97 -20.90 -0.76 -6.64
N ALA A 98 -20.77 0.23 -7.52
CA ALA A 98 -21.69 0.41 -8.63
C ALA A 98 -21.71 -0.78 -9.62
N TYR A 99 -20.68 -1.63 -9.61
CA TYR A 99 -20.49 -2.68 -10.61
C TYR A 99 -20.51 -4.10 -10.04
N ASN A 100 -20.15 -4.26 -8.76
CA ASN A 100 -19.94 -5.57 -8.15
C ASN A 100 -20.58 -5.65 -6.76
N SER A 101 -20.95 -6.87 -6.37
CA SER A 101 -21.27 -7.22 -4.99
C SER A 101 -20.30 -8.29 -4.50
N TYR A 102 -19.93 -8.18 -3.24
CA TYR A 102 -18.94 -9.01 -2.58
C TYR A 102 -19.50 -9.56 -1.28
N THR A 103 -19.37 -10.87 -1.10
CA THR A 103 -19.54 -11.52 0.20
C THR A 103 -18.19 -12.06 0.63
N PHE A 104 -17.67 -11.58 1.76
CA PHE A 104 -16.48 -12.13 2.37
C PHE A 104 -16.82 -12.80 3.70
N ASN A 105 -16.12 -13.90 3.98
CA ASN A 105 -16.01 -14.48 5.30
C ASN A 105 -14.64 -14.09 5.90
N TRP A 106 -14.68 -13.49 7.08
CA TRP A 106 -13.54 -13.01 7.84
C TRP A 106 -13.03 -14.11 8.78
N ALA A 107 -12.15 -14.94 8.22
CA ALA A 107 -11.65 -16.16 8.85
C ALA A 107 -10.82 -15.86 10.10
N ASP A 108 -10.02 -14.79 10.05
CA ASP A 108 -9.25 -14.24 11.17
C ASP A 108 -8.90 -12.78 10.87
N MET A 109 -8.35 -12.05 11.83
CA MET A 109 -8.04 -10.61 11.70
C MET A 109 -7.20 -10.22 10.48
N ASN A 110 -6.51 -11.17 9.85
CA ASN A 110 -5.62 -10.95 8.71
C ASN A 110 -6.03 -11.71 7.45
N THR A 111 -7.15 -12.44 7.46
CA THR A 111 -7.56 -13.28 6.32
C THR A 111 -9.05 -13.16 6.00
N LEU A 112 -9.36 -12.80 4.76
CA LEU A 112 -10.70 -12.81 4.17
C LEU A 112 -10.78 -13.86 3.05
N THR A 113 -11.90 -14.57 2.97
CA THR A 113 -12.24 -15.43 1.83
C THR A 113 -13.46 -14.87 1.13
N ARG A 114 -13.42 -14.71 -0.19
CA ARG A 114 -14.55 -14.21 -0.98
C ARG A 114 -15.36 -15.37 -1.54
N GLU A 115 -16.69 -15.32 -1.38
CA GLU A 115 -17.60 -16.31 -1.95
C GLU A 115 -17.42 -16.41 -3.47
N GLY A 116 -17.30 -17.64 -3.98
CA GLY A 116 -17.08 -17.90 -5.41
C GLY A 116 -15.65 -17.66 -5.91
N HIS A 117 -14.69 -17.36 -5.02
CA HIS A 117 -13.28 -17.13 -5.39
C HIS A 117 -12.35 -18.06 -4.62
N THR A 118 -11.36 -18.61 -5.32
CA THR A 118 -10.37 -19.54 -4.71
C THR A 118 -9.33 -18.81 -3.85
N TYR A 119 -8.94 -17.60 -4.25
CA TYR A 119 -7.85 -16.88 -3.62
C TYR A 119 -8.34 -16.03 -2.45
N LYS A 120 -7.61 -16.10 -1.34
CA LYS A 120 -7.87 -15.32 -0.14
C LYS A 120 -7.33 -13.91 -0.31
N PHE A 121 -7.87 -12.99 0.48
CA PHE A 121 -7.29 -11.68 0.71
C PHE A 121 -6.59 -11.70 2.07
N TYR A 122 -5.36 -11.21 2.10
CA TYR A 122 -4.56 -11.07 3.29
C TYR A 122 -4.39 -9.60 3.61
N ARG A 123 -4.53 -9.23 4.88
CA ARG A 123 -4.27 -7.85 5.33
C ARG A 123 -2.80 -7.54 5.14
N CYS A 124 -2.51 -6.44 4.46
CA CYS A 124 -1.15 -5.94 4.30
C CYS A 124 -0.60 -5.40 5.61
N THR A 125 0.65 -5.72 5.93
CA THR A 125 1.32 -5.23 7.15
C THR A 125 2.18 -4.02 6.81
N VAL A 126 1.67 -2.81 7.03
CA VAL A 126 2.44 -1.56 6.88
C VAL A 126 2.27 -0.70 8.12
N LYS A 127 3.40 -0.22 8.67
CA LYS A 127 3.43 0.66 9.84
C LYS A 127 3.93 2.03 9.42
N ASP A 128 3.28 3.07 9.94
CA ASP A 128 3.72 4.43 9.71
C ASP A 128 5.15 4.66 10.22
N ASN A 129 5.90 5.43 9.45
CA ASN A 129 7.31 5.75 9.66
C ASN A 129 8.24 4.53 9.71
N MET A 130 7.81 3.37 9.21
CA MET A 130 8.70 2.21 9.12
C MET A 130 9.94 2.53 8.27
N ARG A 131 11.07 1.95 8.68
CA ARG A 131 12.36 2.10 8.01
C ARG A 131 12.74 0.81 7.31
N LEU A 132 13.23 0.96 6.09
CA LEU A 132 13.70 -0.12 5.24
C LEU A 132 15.19 0.07 4.99
N ASN A 133 15.90 -1.04 4.79
CA ASN A 133 17.29 -1.03 4.40
C ASN A 133 17.49 -1.97 3.21
N GLY A 134 17.93 -1.41 2.08
CA GLY A 134 18.25 -2.19 0.88
C GLY A 134 17.96 -1.45 -0.41
N SER A 135 18.12 -2.19 -1.52
CA SER A 135 17.85 -1.71 -2.87
C SER A 135 16.81 -2.60 -3.54
N TRP A 136 15.91 -2.00 -4.31
CA TRP A 136 14.88 -2.70 -5.07
C TRP A 136 14.88 -2.26 -6.52
N THR A 137 14.52 -3.17 -7.42
CA THR A 137 14.48 -2.94 -8.86
C THR A 137 13.19 -3.48 -9.48
N THR A 138 12.78 -2.94 -10.62
CA THR A 138 11.66 -3.48 -11.41
C THR A 138 12.04 -4.75 -12.18
N TYR A 139 13.33 -5.12 -12.20
CA TYR A 139 13.81 -6.31 -12.90
C TYR A 139 13.59 -7.55 -12.04
N SER A 140 13.02 -8.60 -12.63
CA SER A 140 12.89 -9.91 -11.96
C SER A 140 14.25 -10.61 -11.81
N ASN A 141 15.18 -10.37 -12.73
CA ASN A 141 16.59 -10.76 -12.59
C ASN A 141 17.34 -9.67 -11.80
N THR A 142 17.37 -9.80 -10.47
CA THR A 142 17.91 -8.78 -9.55
C THR A 142 19.44 -8.66 -9.60
N SER A 143 20.10 -9.69 -10.16
CA SER A 143 21.55 -9.75 -10.37
C SER A 143 21.98 -9.37 -11.79
N ASP A 144 21.09 -8.78 -12.60
CA ASP A 144 21.46 -8.31 -13.94
C ASP A 144 22.60 -7.27 -13.86
N PRO A 145 23.78 -7.52 -14.48
CA PRO A 145 24.90 -6.59 -14.44
C PRO A 145 24.59 -5.19 -14.97
N TYR A 146 23.56 -5.04 -15.83
CA TYR A 146 23.09 -3.73 -16.29
C TYR A 146 22.76 -2.81 -15.11
N LEU A 147 22.21 -3.34 -14.03
CA LEU A 147 21.77 -2.57 -12.87
C LEU A 147 22.95 -1.96 -12.08
N ASP A 148 24.16 -2.49 -12.25
CA ASP A 148 25.38 -2.04 -11.55
C ASP A 148 26.23 -1.07 -12.36
N GLN A 149 25.94 -0.93 -13.66
CA GLN A 149 26.62 0.04 -14.52
C GLN A 149 26.29 1.48 -14.12
N ASP A 150 27.18 2.41 -14.49
CA ASP A 150 27.00 3.84 -14.25
C ASP A 150 25.77 4.45 -14.96
N GLY A 151 25.28 5.54 -14.39
CA GLY A 151 24.14 6.29 -14.89
C GLY A 151 22.80 5.80 -14.35
N ALA A 152 21.73 6.22 -15.03
CA ALA A 152 20.36 5.95 -14.60
C ALA A 152 20.02 4.47 -14.75
N ARG A 153 19.54 3.83 -13.68
CA ARG A 153 19.13 2.42 -13.63
C ARG A 153 17.85 2.28 -12.82
N PRO A 154 17.00 1.28 -13.09
CA PRO A 154 15.71 1.10 -12.41
C PRO A 154 15.92 0.55 -10.99
N VAL A 155 16.57 1.33 -10.13
CA VAL A 155 16.97 0.94 -8.78
C VAL A 155 16.61 2.05 -7.81
N LEU A 156 15.88 1.71 -6.75
CA LEU A 156 15.62 2.57 -5.60
C LEU A 156 16.29 1.95 -4.38
N THR A 157 17.12 2.73 -3.70
CA THR A 157 17.76 2.35 -2.44
C THR A 157 17.14 3.14 -1.30
N LEU A 158 16.71 2.45 -0.24
CA LEU A 158 16.16 3.05 0.97
C LEU A 158 17.10 2.76 2.14
N GLY A 159 17.48 3.80 2.86
CA GLY A 159 18.30 3.73 4.06
C GLY A 159 17.46 3.62 5.33
N SER A 160 18.00 2.93 6.34
CA SER A 160 17.34 2.79 7.66
C SER A 160 17.20 4.13 8.40
N ASP A 161 17.98 5.13 8.00
CA ASP A 161 17.94 6.51 8.52
C ASP A 161 16.81 7.35 7.90
N GLY A 162 16.08 6.81 6.91
CA GLY A 162 15.03 7.54 6.20
C GLY A 162 15.53 8.31 4.97
N THR A 163 16.75 8.09 4.52
CA THR A 163 17.25 8.62 3.24
C THR A 163 16.96 7.67 2.08
N PHE A 164 16.95 8.18 0.85
CA PHE A 164 16.87 7.33 -0.34
C PHE A 164 17.79 7.80 -1.46
N ILE A 165 18.13 6.87 -2.35
CA ILE A 165 18.75 7.13 -3.64
C ILE A 165 17.89 6.45 -4.71
N ASP A 166 17.32 7.26 -5.60
CA ASP A 166 16.61 6.83 -6.79
C ASP A 166 17.55 6.94 -7.99
N ARG A 167 18.01 5.82 -8.51
CA ARG A 167 18.85 5.79 -9.73
C ARG A 167 18.03 5.86 -11.01
N GLY A 168 16.71 5.95 -10.93
CA GLY A 168 15.82 5.94 -12.09
C GLY A 168 14.79 4.81 -12.04
N LEU A 169 14.30 4.44 -10.86
CA LEU A 169 13.22 3.45 -10.70
C LEU A 169 11.98 3.83 -11.54
N TRP A 170 11.80 5.13 -11.78
CA TRP A 170 10.65 5.70 -12.51
C TRP A 170 10.94 6.02 -13.97
N VAL A 171 12.20 5.88 -14.42
CA VAL A 171 12.59 6.18 -15.79
C VAL A 171 12.00 5.13 -16.73
N THR A 172 11.31 5.60 -17.77
CA THR A 172 10.70 4.73 -18.80
C THR A 172 11.53 4.64 -20.07
N ASN A 173 12.45 5.60 -20.30
CA ASN A 173 13.39 5.61 -21.42
C ASN A 173 14.81 5.81 -20.91
N PHE A 174 15.58 4.73 -20.83
CA PHE A 174 16.97 4.79 -20.34
C PHE A 174 17.98 5.31 -21.36
N THR A 175 17.59 5.48 -22.63
CA THR A 175 18.43 6.15 -23.65
C THR A 175 18.44 7.67 -23.45
N ASP A 176 17.37 8.23 -22.89
CA ASP A 176 17.27 9.64 -22.50
C ASP A 176 16.58 9.77 -21.13
N PRO A 177 17.30 9.43 -20.03
CA PRO A 177 16.71 9.30 -18.71
C PRO A 177 16.30 10.63 -18.08
N TYR A 178 16.65 11.75 -18.70
CA TYR A 178 16.38 13.10 -18.19
C TYR A 178 15.27 13.82 -18.96
N ALA A 179 14.71 13.21 -20.01
CA ALA A 179 13.64 13.80 -20.82
C ALA A 179 12.38 14.16 -20.02
N ASN A 180 12.05 13.36 -19.00
CA ASN A 180 10.91 13.61 -18.13
C ASN A 180 11.39 14.12 -16.77
N ALA A 181 11.30 15.43 -16.56
CA ALA A 181 11.70 16.13 -15.34
C ALA A 181 11.11 15.51 -14.06
N GLU A 182 9.90 14.96 -14.11
CA GLU A 182 9.30 14.30 -12.96
C GLU A 182 10.04 13.00 -12.64
N ALA A 183 10.39 12.20 -13.64
CA ALA A 183 10.95 10.85 -13.48
C ALA A 183 12.48 10.81 -13.30
N VAL A 184 13.15 11.95 -13.31
CA VAL A 184 14.62 11.98 -13.24
C VAL A 184 15.16 11.39 -11.93
N PRO A 185 16.29 10.65 -11.99
CA PRO A 185 16.99 10.16 -10.80
C PRO A 185 17.29 11.26 -9.77
N GLY A 186 17.52 10.86 -8.53
CA GLY A 186 17.85 11.80 -7.46
C GLY A 186 17.98 11.12 -6.10
N ASN A 187 18.03 11.92 -5.06
CA ASN A 187 18.10 11.46 -3.68
C ASN A 187 17.27 12.39 -2.78
N GLY A 188 17.09 11.98 -1.54
CA GLY A 188 16.45 12.81 -0.53
C GLY A 188 16.03 11.98 0.68
N THR A 189 14.87 12.30 1.24
CA THR A 189 14.30 11.59 2.39
C THR A 189 12.99 10.92 2.05
N TYR A 190 12.67 9.82 2.75
CA TYR A 190 11.40 9.13 2.59
C TYR A 190 10.67 8.95 3.92
N LYS A 191 9.35 8.81 3.80
CA LYS A 191 8.47 8.33 4.85
C LYS A 191 7.51 7.31 4.26
N ILE A 192 7.09 6.36 5.08
CA ILE A 192 5.97 5.48 4.77
C ILE A 192 4.83 5.90 5.69
N LEU A 193 3.69 6.31 5.14
CA LEU A 193 2.54 6.80 5.90
C LEU A 193 1.28 6.27 5.24
N ASN A 194 0.37 5.66 5.99
CA ASN A 194 -0.90 5.14 5.50
C ASN A 194 -0.79 4.45 4.13
N TYR A 195 0.05 3.42 4.03
CA TYR A 195 0.30 2.68 2.78
C TYR A 195 0.80 3.54 1.60
N THR A 196 1.43 4.69 1.88
CA THR A 196 2.09 5.57 0.91
C THR A 196 3.58 5.64 1.18
N LEU A 197 4.40 5.34 0.19
CA LEU A 197 5.78 5.78 0.12
C LEU A 197 5.81 7.23 -0.37
N LEU A 198 6.23 8.14 0.51
CA LEU A 198 6.45 9.55 0.23
C LEU A 198 7.95 9.78 0.07
N LEU A 199 8.37 10.16 -1.14
CA LEU A 199 9.74 10.56 -1.44
C LEU A 199 9.79 12.08 -1.57
N THR A 200 10.61 12.74 -0.76
CA THR A 200 10.92 14.16 -0.85
C THR A 200 12.35 14.30 -1.36
N TYR A 201 12.50 14.67 -2.63
CA TYR A 201 13.79 14.83 -3.29
C TYR A 201 14.48 16.11 -2.81
N SER A 202 15.81 16.09 -2.81
CA SER A 202 16.65 17.24 -2.43
C SER A 202 16.46 18.46 -3.34
N ASP A 203 15.92 18.26 -4.54
CA ASP A 203 15.57 19.31 -5.51
C ASP A 203 14.15 19.90 -5.31
N GLY A 204 13.42 19.44 -4.29
CA GLY A 204 12.08 19.92 -3.95
C GLY A 204 10.94 19.10 -4.57
N ARG A 205 11.21 18.16 -5.49
CA ARG A 205 10.15 17.27 -6.02
C ARG A 205 9.61 16.37 -4.92
N VAL A 206 8.31 16.09 -5.00
CA VAL A 206 7.63 15.14 -4.10
C VAL A 206 6.96 14.06 -4.93
N ARG A 207 7.19 12.79 -4.56
CA ARG A 207 6.56 11.64 -5.20
C ARG A 207 5.84 10.79 -4.17
N LYS A 208 4.54 10.60 -4.37
CA LYS A 208 3.69 9.67 -3.63
C LYS A 208 3.45 8.42 -4.45
N ARG A 209 3.64 7.24 -3.86
CA ARG A 209 3.29 5.94 -4.43
C ARG A 209 2.64 5.07 -3.37
N SER A 210 1.68 4.23 -3.74
CA SER A 210 1.21 3.18 -2.84
C SER A 210 2.38 2.29 -2.43
N PHE A 211 2.30 1.72 -1.23
CA PHE A 211 3.35 0.92 -0.64
C PHE A 211 2.75 -0.23 0.17
N THR A 212 3.11 -1.45 -0.19
CA THR A 212 2.79 -2.68 0.57
C THR A 212 3.92 -3.70 0.43
N GLY A 213 4.03 -4.60 1.40
CA GLY A 213 4.73 -5.87 1.21
C GLY A 213 3.89 -6.85 0.37
N THR A 214 4.36 -8.08 0.23
CA THR A 214 3.56 -9.14 -0.41
C THR A 214 2.62 -9.75 0.62
N VAL A 215 1.31 -9.77 0.33
CA VAL A 215 0.27 -10.28 1.24
C VAL A 215 0.41 -9.71 2.65
N ASN A 216 0.48 -10.55 3.69
CA ASN A 216 0.66 -10.14 5.09
C ASN A 216 2.13 -10.01 5.54
N GLN A 217 3.10 -10.07 4.64
CA GLN A 217 4.52 -9.91 5.01
C GLN A 217 4.79 -8.48 5.51
N ASP A 218 5.51 -8.35 6.62
CA ASP A 218 5.99 -7.06 7.14
C ASP A 218 7.26 -6.63 6.36
N PRO A 219 7.21 -5.53 5.58
CA PRO A 219 8.36 -5.04 4.81
C PRO A 219 9.62 -4.76 5.62
N SER A 220 9.48 -4.44 6.92
CA SER A 220 10.64 -4.14 7.78
C SER A 220 11.50 -5.37 8.08
N ASN A 221 10.95 -6.58 7.92
CA ASN A 221 11.65 -7.84 8.14
C ASN A 221 12.30 -8.37 6.86
N ASN A 222 12.99 -7.50 6.11
CA ASN A 222 13.76 -7.85 4.93
C ASN A 222 12.93 -8.44 3.77
N ALA A 223 11.90 -7.72 3.30
CA ALA A 223 11.07 -8.21 2.21
C ALA A 223 11.79 -8.26 0.84
N ASP A 224 11.81 -9.45 0.24
CA ASP A 224 12.36 -9.71 -1.10
C ASP A 224 11.51 -9.12 -2.23
N LEU A 225 10.23 -8.88 -1.97
CA LEU A 225 9.27 -8.34 -2.92
C LEU A 225 8.39 -7.30 -2.24
N LEU A 226 8.39 -6.09 -2.80
CA LEU A 226 7.51 -4.99 -2.42
C LEU A 226 6.60 -4.63 -3.59
N TYR A 227 5.48 -3.99 -3.29
CA TYR A 227 4.63 -3.36 -4.29
C TYR A 227 4.67 -1.85 -4.09
N ILE A 228 5.22 -1.14 -5.08
CA ILE A 228 5.30 0.31 -5.09
C ILE A 228 4.52 0.87 -6.28
N GLY A 229 3.49 1.68 -6.03
CA GLY A 229 2.60 2.17 -7.08
C GLY A 229 1.86 1.03 -7.79
N ASN A 230 1.52 -0.03 -7.06
CA ASN A 230 0.92 -1.29 -7.52
C ASN A 230 1.84 -2.13 -8.46
N ASN A 231 3.13 -1.78 -8.57
CA ASN A 231 4.09 -2.54 -9.35
C ASN A 231 5.02 -3.36 -8.43
N PRO A 232 5.30 -4.63 -8.75
CA PRO A 232 6.29 -5.40 -8.01
C PRO A 232 7.68 -4.79 -8.20
N VAL A 233 8.44 -4.69 -7.11
CA VAL A 233 9.86 -4.38 -7.12
C VAL A 233 10.61 -5.42 -6.27
N HIS A 234 11.67 -5.96 -6.84
CA HIS A 234 12.42 -7.08 -6.31
C HIS A 234 13.66 -6.59 -5.59
N LYS A 235 13.93 -7.17 -4.42
CA LYS A 235 15.11 -6.85 -3.64
C LYS A 235 16.38 -7.29 -4.37
N ARG A 236 17.38 -6.43 -4.38
CA ARG A 236 18.73 -6.69 -4.90
C ARG A 236 19.63 -7.28 -3.84
#